data_AF-A0A1R3H320-F1
#
_entry.id   AF-A0A1R3H320-F1
#
_cell.length_a   1.000
_cell.length_b   1.000
_cell.length_c   1.000
_cell.angle_alpha   90.00
_cell.angle_beta   90.00
_cell.angle_gamma   90.00
#
_symmetry.space_group_name_H-M   'P 1'
#
loop_
_entity.id
_entity.type
_entity.pdbx_description
1 polymer ?
#
loop_
_entity_poly.entity_id
_entity_poly.type
_entity_poly.pdbx_seq_one_letter_code
_entity_poly.pdbx_strand_id
1 'polypeptide(L)'
;MLMVDIAGVRVLYTGDYSREEDRHLRAAELPELSPDICIIESTYGVQLHQPRHIREKRFTDVIHSTVSQGGRVLIPAFALGRAQELLLILDEYWSNHPEFHNIPKYHASPLVKKCMAVYQTYILSMNELTTSLQAQTPSSSSTSHH
;
A
#
# COMPACT_ATOMS: atom_id res chain seq x y z
N MET A 1 6.92 8.66 12.68
CA MET A 1 6.65 9.58 13.82
C MET A 1 7.96 9.90 14.50
N LEU A 2 8.14 11.13 14.98
CA LEU A 2 9.36 11.60 15.62
C LEU A 2 9.04 12.08 17.04
N MET A 3 9.72 11.52 18.04
CA MET A 3 9.68 11.99 19.43
C MET A 3 10.95 12.79 19.73
N VAL A 4 10.80 13.98 20.29
CA VAL A 4 11.91 14.86 20.71
C VAL A 4 11.75 15.16 22.20
N ASP A 5 12.82 14.96 22.97
CA ASP A 5 12.90 15.29 24.39
C ASP A 5 13.91 16.43 24.59
N ILE A 6 13.46 17.55 25.15
CA ILE A 6 14.32 18.68 25.51
C ILE A 6 14.01 19.08 26.94
N ALA A 7 15.00 18.92 27.82
CA ALA A 7 14.90 19.25 29.24
C ALA A 7 13.68 18.62 29.95
N GLY A 8 13.30 17.40 29.55
CA GLY A 8 12.19 16.65 30.14
C GLY A 8 10.81 16.99 29.56
N VAL A 9 10.74 17.89 28.56
CA VAL A 9 9.51 18.15 27.79
C VAL A 9 9.57 17.34 26.51
N ARG A 10 8.56 16.47 26.32
CA ARG A 10 8.47 15.56 25.17
C ARG A 10 7.45 16.06 24.16
N VAL A 11 7.91 16.22 22.93
CA VAL A 11 7.10 16.63 21.79
C VAL A 11 7.05 15.49 20.77
N LEU A 12 5.84 15.01 20.48
CA LEU A 12 5.59 14.04 19.42
C LEU A 12 5.10 14.76 18.16
N TYR A 13 5.80 14.56 17.04
CA TYR A 13 5.30 14.91 15.71
C TYR A 13 4.94 13.64 14.95
N THR A 14 3.66 13.47 14.61
CA THR A 14 3.20 12.25 13.94
C THR A 14 3.61 12.21 12.47
N GLY A 15 3.60 13.36 11.79
CA GLY A 15 3.45 13.41 10.33
C GLY A 15 2.11 12.80 9.93
N ASP A 16 2.01 12.27 8.71
CA ASP A 16 0.85 11.48 8.28
C ASP A 16 1.01 10.04 8.75
N TYR A 17 -0.05 9.45 9.30
CA TYR A 17 0.01 8.09 9.86
C TYR A 17 -1.30 7.33 9.67
N SER A 18 -1.19 6.00 9.58
CA SER A 18 -2.34 5.09 9.59
C SER A 18 -2.22 4.14 10.78
N ARG A 19 -3.32 3.91 11.48
CA ARG A 19 -3.42 2.88 12.55
C ARG A 19 -3.99 1.56 12.05
N GLU A 20 -4.36 1.49 10.77
CA GLU A 20 -4.76 0.24 10.11
C GLU A 20 -3.55 -0.36 9.41
N GLU A 21 -3.35 -1.67 9.59
CA GLU A 21 -2.39 -2.45 8.82
C GLU A 21 -2.92 -2.64 7.40
N ASP A 22 -2.10 -2.32 6.40
CA ASP A 22 -2.43 -2.55 5.00
C ASP A 22 -1.75 -3.84 4.49
N ARG A 23 -1.80 -4.08 3.18
CA ARG A 23 -1.24 -5.32 2.60
C ARG A 23 0.28 -5.38 2.71
N HIS A 24 0.98 -4.25 2.79
CA HIS A 24 2.45 -4.19 2.81
C HIS A 24 3.06 -3.32 3.92
N LEU A 25 2.33 -2.38 4.53
CA LEU A 25 2.77 -1.53 5.64
C LEU A 25 2.17 -1.99 6.95
N ARG A 26 2.96 -1.77 8.00
CA ARG A 26 2.54 -1.92 9.39
C ARG A 26 1.66 -0.73 9.81
N ALA A 27 0.78 -0.98 10.77
CA ALA A 27 0.13 0.11 11.48
C ALA A 27 1.18 0.95 12.24
N ALA A 28 0.92 2.26 12.36
CA ALA A 28 1.73 3.14 13.17
C ALA A 28 1.76 2.67 14.62
N GLU A 29 2.94 2.65 15.22
CA GLU A 29 3.13 2.22 16.60
C GLU A 29 2.55 3.23 17.61
N LEU A 30 2.22 2.79 18.81
CA LEU A 30 1.99 3.73 19.91
C LEU A 30 3.34 4.02 20.57
N PRO A 31 3.67 5.30 20.85
CA PRO A 31 4.89 5.60 21.58
C PRO A 31 4.84 5.00 22.99
N GLU A 32 5.94 4.39 23.42
CA GLU A 32 6.06 3.79 24.76
C GLU A 32 5.92 4.84 25.87
N LEU A 33 6.39 6.06 25.60
CA LEU A 33 6.32 7.20 26.49
C LEU A 33 5.23 8.17 26.05
N SER A 34 4.41 8.60 27.00
CA SER A 34 3.39 9.62 26.76
C SER A 34 4.05 10.98 26.46
N PRO A 35 3.69 11.66 25.36
CA PRO A 35 4.19 13.01 25.08
C PRO A 35 3.47 14.06 25.91
N ASP A 36 4.17 15.16 26.22
CA ASP A 36 3.58 16.34 26.85
C ASP A 36 2.88 17.22 25.81
N ILE A 37 3.41 17.24 24.58
CA ILE A 37 2.85 17.95 23.43
C ILE A 37 2.74 16.99 22.23
N CYS A 38 1.57 16.95 21.59
CA CYS A 38 1.34 16.17 20.38
C CYS A 38 0.97 17.08 19.20
N ILE A 39 1.79 17.06 18.15
CA ILE A 39 1.51 17.68 16.86
C ILE A 39 1.06 16.58 15.92
N ILE A 40 -0.24 16.57 15.62
CA ILE A 40 -0.92 15.49 14.91
C ILE A 40 -1.61 16.00 13.64
N GLU A 41 -1.62 15.17 12.59
CA GLU A 41 -2.39 15.45 11.38
C GLU A 41 -3.91 15.40 11.61
N SER A 42 -4.68 15.98 10.70
CA SER A 42 -6.15 16.04 10.81
C SER A 42 -6.86 15.71 9.49
N THR A 43 -6.18 15.03 8.56
CA THR A 43 -6.67 14.80 7.18
C THR A 43 -8.06 14.16 7.16
N TYR A 44 -8.30 13.19 8.04
CA TYR A 44 -9.58 12.47 8.16
C TYR A 44 -10.21 12.57 9.56
N GLY A 45 -9.88 13.61 10.34
CA GLY A 45 -10.20 13.67 11.78
C GLY A 45 -11.68 13.55 12.17
N VAL A 46 -12.61 13.77 11.24
CA VAL A 46 -14.07 13.63 11.46
C VAL A 46 -14.71 12.51 10.64
N GLN A 47 -13.92 11.77 9.87
CA GLN A 47 -14.40 10.72 8.98
C GLN A 47 -14.18 9.35 9.61
N LEU A 48 -15.19 8.49 9.52
CA LEU A 48 -15.07 7.08 9.90
C LEU A 48 -14.71 6.26 8.68
N HIS A 49 -13.56 5.59 8.73
CA HIS A 49 -13.17 4.67 7.67
C HIS A 49 -14.03 3.41 7.71
N GLN A 50 -14.50 3.01 6.53
CA GLN A 50 -15.13 1.70 6.37
C GLN A 50 -14.07 0.59 6.54
N PRO A 51 -14.45 -0.58 7.07
CA PRO A 51 -13.58 -1.73 7.15
C PRO A 51 -12.88 -2.02 5.81
N ARG A 52 -11.59 -2.37 5.87
CA ARG A 52 -10.75 -2.60 4.68
C ARG A 52 -11.40 -3.53 3.66
N HIS A 53 -11.94 -4.67 4.10
CA HIS A 53 -12.58 -5.64 3.22
C HIS A 53 -13.77 -5.07 2.42
N ILE A 54 -14.53 -4.13 3.01
CA ILE A 54 -15.64 -3.45 2.32
C ILE A 54 -15.09 -2.48 1.27
N ARG A 55 -14.02 -1.74 1.60
CA ARG A 55 -13.37 -0.80 0.68
C ARG A 55 -12.74 -1.53 -0.51
N GLU A 56 -12.00 -2.61 -0.25
CA GLU A 56 -11.38 -3.44 -1.28
C GLU A 56 -12.44 -4.09 -2.18
N LYS A 57 -13.49 -4.66 -1.59
CA LYS A 57 -14.60 -5.24 -2.35
C LYS A 57 -15.27 -4.20 -3.24
N ARG A 58 -15.57 -3.01 -2.71
CA ARG A 58 -16.17 -1.93 -3.51
C ARG A 58 -15.27 -1.52 -4.66
N PHE A 59 -13.96 -1.44 -4.44
CA PHE A 59 -12.99 -1.12 -5.48
C PHE A 59 -12.97 -2.19 -6.58
N THR A 60 -12.90 -3.48 -6.22
CA THR A 60 -12.88 -4.57 -7.19
C THR A 60 -14.22 -4.76 -7.91
N ASP A 61 -15.35 -4.56 -7.24
CA ASP A 61 -16.69 -4.65 -7.84
C ASP A 61 -16.88 -3.59 -8.96
N VAL A 62 -16.38 -2.37 -8.75
CA VAL A 62 -16.41 -1.31 -9.79
C VAL A 62 -15.54 -1.69 -10.99
N ILE A 63 -14.37 -2.26 -10.75
CA ILE A 63 -13.46 -2.69 -11.82
C ILE A 63 -14.06 -3.85 -12.59
N HIS A 64 -14.51 -4.89 -11.89
CA HIS A 64 -15.16 -6.07 -12.46
C HIS A 64 -16.32 -5.66 -13.37
N SER A 65 -17.26 -4.88 -12.85
CA SER A 65 -18.42 -4.46 -13.64
C SER A 65 -18.03 -3.67 -14.90
N THR A 66 -16.99 -2.84 -14.82
CA THR A 66 -16.50 -2.07 -15.97
C THR A 66 -15.83 -2.96 -17.01
N VAL A 67 -14.95 -3.87 -16.61
CA VAL A 67 -14.22 -4.74 -17.57
C VAL A 67 -15.12 -5.81 -18.17
N SER A 68 -16.09 -6.35 -17.42
CA SER A 68 -17.08 -7.32 -17.92
C SER A 68 -17.99 -6.73 -18.99
N GLN A 69 -18.14 -5.40 -19.05
CA GLN A 69 -18.87 -4.69 -20.10
C GLN A 69 -17.97 -4.31 -21.30
N GLY A 70 -16.71 -4.76 -21.33
CA GLY A 70 -15.74 -4.38 -22.37
C GLY A 70 -15.17 -2.96 -22.21
N GLY A 71 -15.42 -2.32 -21.06
CA GLY A 71 -14.90 -1.00 -20.73
C GLY A 71 -13.42 -1.01 -20.33
N ARG A 72 -12.86 0.19 -20.16
CA ARG A 72 -11.48 0.40 -19.68
C ARG A 72 -11.50 1.15 -18.36
N VAL A 73 -10.68 0.72 -17.40
CA VAL A 73 -10.54 1.37 -16.10
C VAL A 73 -9.25 2.19 -16.09
N LEU A 74 -9.35 3.48 -15.79
CA LEU A 74 -8.22 4.36 -15.53
C LEU A 74 -8.15 4.67 -14.03
N ILE A 75 -7.02 4.39 -13.41
CA ILE A 75 -6.79 4.66 -11.98
C ILE A 75 -5.66 5.69 -11.86
N PRO A 76 -5.98 6.98 -11.64
CA PRO A 76 -4.95 7.99 -11.44
C PRO A 76 -4.34 7.84 -10.05
N ALA A 77 -3.07 7.47 -9.99
CA ALA A 77 -2.31 7.37 -8.74
C ALA A 77 -0.86 7.79 -8.96
N PHE A 78 -0.21 8.29 -7.91
CA PHE A 78 1.23 8.51 -7.94
C PHE A 78 1.98 7.18 -8.04
N ALA A 79 3.14 7.17 -8.70
CA ALA A 79 3.94 5.96 -8.91
C ALA A 79 4.49 5.32 -7.61
N LEU A 80 4.46 6.07 -6.50
CA LEU A 80 4.92 5.66 -5.18
C LEU A 80 3.83 5.96 -4.13
N GLY A 81 3.62 5.05 -3.19
CA GLY A 81 2.67 5.21 -2.08
C GLY A 81 1.51 4.20 -2.17
N ARG A 82 0.29 4.70 -2.36
CA ARG A 82 -0.93 3.85 -2.40
C ARG A 82 -1.06 3.02 -3.68
N ALA A 83 -0.32 3.34 -4.75
CA ALA A 83 -0.36 2.55 -5.99
C ALA A 83 0.10 1.10 -5.77
N GLN A 84 1.08 0.87 -4.89
CA GLN A 84 1.57 -0.46 -4.55
C GLN A 84 0.50 -1.32 -3.88
N GLU A 85 -0.29 -0.73 -2.98
CA GLU A 85 -1.43 -1.40 -2.35
C GLU A 85 -2.49 -1.79 -3.38
N LEU A 86 -2.83 -0.87 -4.29
CA LEU A 86 -3.78 -1.13 -5.38
C LEU A 86 -3.30 -2.25 -6.31
N LEU A 87 -2.00 -2.29 -6.63
CA LEU A 87 -1.42 -3.35 -7.45
C LEU A 87 -1.55 -4.72 -6.77
N LEU A 88 -1.30 -4.82 -5.45
CA LEU A 88 -1.47 -6.07 -4.70
C LEU A 88 -2.94 -6.53 -4.68
N ILE A 89 -3.89 -5.61 -4.47
CA ILE A 89 -5.33 -5.93 -4.51
C ILE A 89 -5.71 -6.47 -5.89
N LEU A 90 -5.27 -5.79 -6.96
CA LEU A 90 -5.58 -6.20 -8.34
C LEU A 90 -4.90 -7.51 -8.73
N ASP A 91 -3.71 -7.79 -8.21
CA ASP A 91 -2.99 -9.02 -8.52
C ASP A 91 -3.63 -10.25 -7.87
N GLU A 92 -4.01 -10.14 -6.59
CA GLU A 92 -4.80 -11.16 -5.92
C GLU A 92 -6.16 -11.34 -6.61
N TYR A 93 -6.84 -10.24 -6.93
CA TYR A 93 -8.15 -10.31 -7.56
C TYR A 93 -8.09 -11.00 -8.93
N TRP A 94 -7.12 -10.66 -9.78
CA TRP A 94 -6.94 -11.32 -11.08
C TRP A 94 -6.60 -12.81 -10.92
N SER A 95 -5.74 -13.17 -9.97
CA SER A 95 -5.35 -14.57 -9.73
C SER A 95 -6.54 -15.45 -9.35
N ASN A 96 -7.55 -14.86 -8.71
CA ASN A 96 -8.78 -15.55 -8.31
C ASN A 96 -9.90 -15.53 -9.38
N HIS A 97 -9.71 -14.81 -10.49
CA HIS A 97 -10.74 -14.65 -11.55
C HIS A 97 -10.14 -14.97 -12.93
N PRO A 98 -10.07 -16.28 -13.30
CA PRO A 98 -9.47 -16.72 -14.56
C PRO A 98 -10.06 -16.09 -15.82
N GLU A 99 -11.33 -15.66 -15.78
CA GLU A 99 -12.01 -14.95 -16.86
C GLU A 99 -11.32 -13.63 -17.24
N PHE A 100 -10.54 -13.04 -16.33
CA PHE A 100 -9.84 -11.77 -16.56
C PHE A 100 -8.36 -11.94 -16.94
N HIS A 101 -7.83 -13.16 -17.04
CA HIS A 101 -6.43 -13.40 -17.40
C HIS A 101 -6.06 -12.85 -18.79
N ASN A 102 -7.03 -12.75 -19.70
CA ASN A 102 -6.84 -12.18 -21.03
C ASN A 102 -6.90 -10.64 -21.06
N ILE A 103 -7.26 -10.00 -19.94
CA ILE A 103 -7.37 -8.55 -19.83
C ILE A 103 -6.06 -7.99 -19.26
N PRO A 104 -5.31 -7.20 -20.05
CA PRO A 104 -4.02 -6.68 -19.60
C PRO A 104 -4.16 -5.59 -18.53
N LYS A 105 -3.25 -5.61 -17.56
CA LYS A 105 -3.07 -4.56 -16.55
C LYS A 105 -1.82 -3.76 -16.88
N TYR A 106 -1.92 -2.43 -16.95
CA TYR A 106 -0.79 -1.55 -17.23
C TYR A 106 -0.52 -0.60 -16.07
N HIS A 107 0.72 -0.57 -15.58
CA HIS A 107 1.20 0.45 -14.66
C HIS A 107 2.11 1.42 -15.42
N ALA A 108 1.49 2.47 -15.99
CA ALA A 108 2.16 3.39 -16.89
C ALA A 108 2.84 4.54 -16.14
N SER A 109 4.12 4.37 -15.79
CA SER A 109 4.97 5.49 -15.39
C SER A 109 6.46 5.24 -15.71
N PRO A 110 7.22 6.25 -16.15
CA PRO A 110 8.67 6.11 -16.36
C PRO A 110 9.44 5.76 -15.08
N LEU A 111 8.84 6.04 -13.91
CA LEU A 111 9.46 5.83 -12.61
C LEU A 111 9.16 4.45 -12.02
N VAL A 112 8.19 3.71 -12.55
CA VAL A 112 7.72 2.44 -11.97
C VAL A 112 8.87 1.49 -11.67
N LYS A 113 9.75 1.24 -12.63
CA LYS A 113 10.88 0.32 -12.47
C LYS A 113 11.79 0.72 -11.31
N LYS A 114 12.06 2.02 -11.16
CA LYS A 114 12.89 2.56 -10.06
C LYS A 114 12.14 2.50 -8.73
N CYS A 115 10.87 2.89 -8.69
CA CYS A 115 10.03 2.83 -7.50
C CYS A 115 9.88 1.41 -6.97
N MET A 116 9.70 0.42 -7.86
CA MET A 116 9.61 -0.99 -7.49
C MET A 116 10.93 -1.51 -6.90
N ALA A 117 12.07 -1.14 -7.48
CA ALA A 117 13.38 -1.52 -6.94
C ALA A 117 13.59 -0.98 -5.52
N VAL A 118 13.20 0.27 -5.26
CA VAL A 118 13.25 0.86 -3.90
C VAL A 118 12.32 0.10 -2.95
N TYR A 119 11.08 -0.17 -3.35
CA TYR A 119 10.13 -0.94 -2.53
C TYR A 119 10.68 -2.32 -2.15
N GLN A 120 11.25 -3.05 -3.13
CA GLN A 120 11.84 -4.37 -2.89
C GLN A 120 13.08 -4.32 -1.99
N THR A 121 13.86 -3.23 -2.07
CA THR A 121 15.06 -3.05 -1.23
C THR A 121 14.71 -2.88 0.25
N TYR A 122 13.61 -2.20 0.55
CA TYR A 122 13.19 -1.90 1.94
C TYR A 122 12.11 -2.85 2.47
N ILE A 123 12.07 -4.10 2.01
CA ILE A 123 11.04 -5.05 2.43
C ILE A 123 11.06 -5.34 3.93
N LEU A 124 12.21 -5.24 4.60
CA LEU A 124 12.30 -5.45 6.05
C LEU A 124 11.53 -4.39 6.85
N SER A 125 11.20 -3.26 6.23
CA SER A 125 10.33 -2.22 6.80
C SER A 125 8.83 -2.49 6.58
N MET A 126 8.47 -3.53 5.83
CA MET A 126 7.10 -3.93 5.53
C MET A 126 6.52 -4.86 6.61
N ASN A 127 5.23 -5.16 6.52
CA ASN A 127 4.59 -6.14 7.41
C ASN A 127 5.11 -7.58 7.21
N GLU A 128 4.78 -8.45 8.14
CA GLU A 128 5.24 -9.85 8.15
C GLU A 128 4.67 -10.66 6.97
N LEU A 129 3.46 -10.33 6.52
CA LEU A 129 2.82 -10.96 5.37
C LEU A 129 3.69 -10.80 4.10
N THR A 130 4.17 -9.59 3.83
CA THR A 130 4.98 -9.33 2.63
C THR A 130 6.38 -9.93 2.74
N THR A 131 6.95 -9.91 3.95
CA THR A 131 8.27 -10.49 4.24
C THR A 131 8.26 -12.03 4.04
N SER A 132 7.19 -12.70 4.47
CA SER A 132 7.05 -14.16 4.34
C SER A 132 6.80 -14.62 2.90
N LEU A 133 6.09 -13.83 2.09
CA LEU A 133 5.86 -14.12 0.66
C LEU A 133 7.16 -14.07 -0.17
N GLN A 134 8.08 -13.14 0.14
CA GLN A 134 9.37 -13.09 -0.54
C GLN A 134 10.28 -14.25 -0.18
N ALA A 135 10.28 -14.70 1.08
CA ALA A 135 11.05 -15.87 1.50
C ALA A 135 10.63 -17.16 0.78
N GLN A 136 9.40 -17.20 0.26
CA GLN A 136 8.84 -18.33 -0.49
C GLN A 136 9.03 -18.21 -2.02
N THR A 137 9.46 -17.05 -2.53
CA THR A 137 9.69 -16.86 -3.97
C THR A 137 11.16 -17.14 -4.28
N PRO A 138 11.52 -18.26 -4.96
CA PRO A 138 12.91 -18.49 -5.34
C PRO A 138 13.34 -17.39 -6.30
N SER A 139 14.58 -16.94 -6.19
CA SER A 139 15.20 -16.01 -7.15
C SER A 139 15.27 -16.64 -8.55
N SER A 140 14.20 -16.53 -9.34
CA SER A 140 14.22 -16.89 -10.75
C SER A 140 14.88 -15.76 -11.54
N SER A 141 16.18 -15.94 -11.75
CA SER A 141 16.96 -15.64 -12.96
C SER A 141 16.35 -14.68 -14.00
N SER A 142 17.10 -13.60 -14.25
CA SER A 142 17.31 -12.95 -15.56
C SER A 142 16.51 -13.50 -16.75
N THR A 143 15.54 -12.72 -17.22
CA THR A 143 15.02 -12.86 -18.60
C THR A 143 15.20 -11.55 -19.33
N SER A 144 15.99 -11.64 -20.41
CA SER A 144 16.35 -10.62 -21.38
C SER A 144 15.14 -9.91 -21.97
N HIS A 145 15.19 -8.57 -21.98
CA HIS A 145 14.36 -7.76 -22.86
C HIS A 145 14.88 -7.86 -24.29
N HIS A 146 14.02 -8.31 -25.20
CA HIS A 146 14.00 -7.88 -26.60
C HIS A 146 12.73 -7.06 -26.82
#